data_AF-A0A103QVR8-F1
#
_entry.id   AF-A0A103QVR8-F1
#
_cell.length_a   1.000
_cell.length_b   1.000
_cell.length_c   1.000
_cell.angle_alpha   90.00
_cell.angle_beta   90.00
_cell.angle_gamma   90.00
#
_symmetry.space_group_name_H-M   'P 1'
#
loop_
_entity.id
_entity.type
_entity.pdbx_description
1 polymer ?
#
loop_
_entity_poly.entity_id
_entity_poly.type
_entity_poly.pdbx_seq_one_letter_code
_entity_poly.pdbx_strand_id
1 'polypeptide(L)'
;MSHNTLPDDLNPALLEVCARFIGKLTGLVPPPVADFPPEMHAVFRQFAAEAYAIVRENVAKPAPAAEPRHWNPAYNTDPIQRACAELPEGWEMQLCMENGAGWIDLYDPAGEKFEADIDADKFDWKIHEAIDIAIEADRAGGKPC
;
A
#
# COMPACT_ATOMS: atom_id res chain seq x y z
N MET A 1 32.09 10.11 28.47
CA MET A 1 30.78 10.63 28.90
C MET A 1 29.86 9.44 29.01
N SER A 2 29.27 9.22 30.18
CA SER A 2 28.54 8.00 30.56
C SER A 2 27.30 7.81 29.69
N HIS A 3 27.22 6.64 29.05
CA HIS A 3 26.00 6.12 28.46
C HIS A 3 24.97 5.94 29.58
N ASN A 4 23.88 6.72 29.55
CA ASN A 4 22.69 6.42 30.34
C ASN A 4 22.00 5.20 29.71
N THR A 5 22.51 4.02 30.02
CA THR A 5 21.88 2.74 29.70
C THR A 5 20.70 2.54 30.64
N LEU A 6 19.49 2.71 30.11
CA LEU A 6 18.32 2.02 30.66
C LEU A 6 18.57 0.49 30.61
N PRO A 7 17.98 -0.32 31.49
CA PRO A 7 18.15 -1.77 31.48
C PRO A 7 17.86 -2.36 30.09
N ASP A 8 18.64 -3.38 29.71
CA ASP A 8 18.94 -3.84 28.34
C ASP A 8 17.76 -4.33 27.46
N ASP A 9 16.51 -4.18 27.88
CA ASP A 9 15.32 -4.60 27.14
C ASP A 9 14.38 -3.46 26.73
N LEU A 10 14.60 -2.24 27.22
CA LEU A 10 13.72 -1.10 26.96
C LEU A 10 14.29 -0.17 25.88
N ASN A 11 13.70 -0.21 24.69
CA ASN A 11 14.12 0.63 23.58
C ASN A 11 13.86 2.12 23.88
N PRO A 12 14.89 2.98 23.96
CA PRO A 12 14.73 4.40 24.24
C PRO A 12 13.84 5.14 23.24
N ALA A 13 13.80 4.69 21.98
CA ALA A 13 12.96 5.30 20.95
C ALA A 13 11.46 5.06 21.21
N LEU A 14 11.10 3.89 21.79
CA LEU A 14 9.72 3.59 22.14
C LEU A 14 9.22 4.51 23.27
N LEU A 15 10.07 4.74 24.27
CA LEU A 15 9.78 5.68 25.36
C LEU A 15 9.55 7.09 24.84
N GLU A 16 10.39 7.55 23.90
CA GLU A 16 10.26 8.87 23.30
C GLU A 16 8.94 9.02 22.53
N VAL A 17 8.55 8.01 21.76
CA VAL A 17 7.26 8.00 21.05
C VAL A 17 6.08 8.04 22.02
N CYS A 18 6.11 7.24 23.09
CA CYS A 18 5.07 7.22 24.11
C CYS A 18 4.97 8.56 24.85
N ALA A 19 6.09 9.15 25.24
CA ALA A 19 6.13 10.45 25.90
C ALA A 19 5.47 11.53 25.03
N ARG A 20 5.83 11.60 23.74
CA ARG A 20 5.22 12.53 22.77
C ARG A 20 3.72 12.30 22.61
N PHE A 21 3.29 11.04 22.55
CA PHE A 21 1.88 10.67 22.42
C PHE A 21 1.06 11.11 23.65
N ILE A 22 1.54 10.80 24.86
CA ILE A 22 0.92 11.22 26.12
C ILE A 22 0.88 12.75 26.21
N GLY A 23 1.95 13.43 25.82
CA GLY A 23 1.99 14.88 25.79
C GLY A 23 0.93 15.49 24.86
N LYS A 24 0.71 14.89 23.68
CA LYS A 24 -0.38 15.29 22.78
C LYS A 24 -1.77 15.06 23.38
N LEU A 25 -2.00 13.93 24.06
CA LEU A 25 -3.30 13.60 24.65
C LEU A 25 -3.64 14.47 25.87
N THR A 26 -2.64 14.80 26.67
CA THR A 26 -2.84 15.49 27.96
C THR A 26 -2.58 16.99 27.89
N GLY A 27 -1.96 17.47 26.81
CA GLY A 27 -1.48 18.85 26.70
C GLY A 27 -0.25 19.14 27.58
N LEU A 28 0.29 18.13 28.25
CA LEU A 28 1.48 18.28 29.10
C LEU A 28 2.75 18.12 28.27
N VAL A 29 3.80 18.84 28.65
CA VAL A 29 5.14 18.61 28.10
C VAL A 29 5.78 17.49 28.93
N PRO A 30 6.02 16.30 28.35
CA PRO A 30 6.67 15.22 29.07
C PRO A 30 8.12 15.62 29.43
N PRO A 31 8.64 15.22 30.60
CA PRO A 31 10.05 15.45 30.92
C PRO A 31 10.97 14.66 29.96
N PRO A 32 12.27 14.97 29.92
CA PRO A 32 13.25 14.13 29.24
C PRO A 32 13.18 12.70 29.79
N VAL A 33 13.34 11.70 28.91
CA VAL A 33 13.28 10.27 29.30
C VAL A 33 14.32 9.91 30.36
N ALA A 34 15.46 10.62 30.38
CA ALA A 34 16.51 10.44 31.38
C ALA A 34 16.06 10.80 32.82
N ASP A 35 15.02 11.63 32.95
CA ASP A 35 14.49 12.11 34.22
C ASP A 35 13.26 11.31 34.68
N PHE A 36 12.93 10.22 33.99
CA PHE A 36 11.78 9.40 34.33
C PHE A 36 12.06 8.62 35.63
N PRO A 37 11.09 8.56 36.56
CA PRO A 37 11.25 7.78 37.77
C PRO A 37 11.44 6.28 37.47
N PRO A 38 12.34 5.56 38.16
CA PRO A 38 12.60 4.15 37.89
C PRO A 38 11.38 3.24 37.96
N GLU A 39 10.38 3.58 38.79
CA GLU A 39 9.11 2.89 38.92
C GLU A 39 8.29 2.91 37.62
N MET A 40 8.43 3.97 36.80
CA MET A 40 7.76 4.08 35.51
C MET A 40 8.34 3.11 34.48
N HIS A 41 9.60 2.70 34.63
CA HIS A 41 10.24 1.77 33.68
C HIS A 41 9.57 0.40 33.67
N ALA A 42 9.06 -0.06 34.82
CA ALA A 42 8.32 -1.32 34.90
C ALA A 42 6.99 -1.23 34.13
N VAL A 43 6.27 -0.11 34.28
CA VAL A 43 5.01 0.14 33.57
C VAL A 43 5.26 0.25 32.05
N PHE A 44 6.31 0.95 31.63
CA PHE A 44 6.68 1.05 30.23
C PHE A 44 7.09 -0.28 29.62
N ARG A 45 7.77 -1.15 30.37
CA ARG A 45 8.09 -2.51 29.92
C ARG A 45 6.84 -3.34 29.66
N GLN A 46 5.88 -3.30 30.58
CA GLN A 46 4.63 -4.02 30.40
C GLN A 46 3.88 -3.52 29.17
N PHE A 47 3.73 -2.19 29.04
CA PHE A 47 3.12 -1.59 27.86
C PHE A 47 3.84 -1.99 26.57
N ALA A 48 5.16 -1.93 26.54
CA ALA A 48 5.96 -2.29 25.38
C ALA A 48 5.75 -3.77 25.00
N ALA A 49 5.77 -4.68 25.97
CA ALA A 49 5.55 -6.10 25.75
C ALA A 49 4.15 -6.37 25.15
N GLU A 50 3.11 -5.72 25.66
CA GLU A 50 1.75 -5.82 25.15
C GLU A 50 1.63 -5.24 23.73
N ALA A 51 2.20 -4.06 23.48
CA ALA A 51 2.21 -3.43 22.16
C ALA A 51 2.95 -4.30 21.12
N TYR A 52 4.11 -4.85 21.49
CA TYR A 52 4.85 -5.77 20.63
C TYR A 52 4.08 -7.06 20.37
N ALA A 53 3.39 -7.62 21.38
CA ALA A 53 2.56 -8.80 21.20
C ALA A 53 1.41 -8.53 20.22
N ILE A 54 0.71 -7.39 20.36
CA ILE A 54 -0.39 -6.98 19.47
C ILE A 54 0.12 -6.73 18.05
N VAL A 55 1.23 -6.00 17.90
CA VAL A 55 1.82 -5.75 16.57
C VAL A 55 2.29 -7.06 15.95
N ARG A 56 2.93 -7.94 16.71
CA ARG A 56 3.35 -9.26 16.22
C ARG A 56 2.14 -10.11 15.84
N GLU A 57 1.07 -10.11 16.61
CA GLU A 57 -0.18 -10.80 16.27
C GLU A 57 -0.81 -10.21 15.02
N ASN A 58 -0.85 -8.89 14.86
CA ASN A 58 -1.40 -8.24 13.67
C ASN A 58 -0.52 -8.41 12.42
N VAL A 59 0.80 -8.58 12.59
CA VAL A 59 1.72 -8.92 11.49
C VAL A 59 1.67 -10.41 11.16
N ALA A 60 1.50 -11.28 12.18
CA ALA A 60 1.47 -12.74 12.04
C ALA A 60 0.07 -13.29 11.69
N LYS A 61 -0.98 -12.53 11.95
CA LYS A 61 -2.33 -12.77 11.45
C LYS A 61 -2.35 -12.22 10.03
N PRO A 62 -2.22 -13.06 8.98
CA PRO A 62 -2.52 -12.57 7.66
C PRO A 62 -3.94 -12.01 7.72
N ALA A 63 -4.13 -10.81 7.16
CA ALA A 63 -5.47 -10.38 6.78
C ALA A 63 -6.15 -11.56 6.08
N PRO A 64 -7.48 -11.80 6.29
CA PRO A 64 -8.16 -12.83 5.52
C PRO A 64 -7.76 -12.63 4.08
N ALA A 65 -7.21 -13.68 3.47
CA ALA A 65 -6.62 -13.59 2.15
C ALA A 65 -7.67 -12.99 1.22
N ALA A 66 -7.54 -11.70 0.94
CA ALA A 66 -8.03 -11.19 -0.31
C ALA A 66 -7.27 -12.02 -1.32
N GLU A 67 -8.01 -12.77 -2.13
CA GLU A 67 -7.50 -13.49 -3.30
C GLU A 67 -6.37 -12.70 -3.93
N PRO A 68 -5.25 -13.35 -4.31
CA PRO A 68 -3.94 -12.73 -4.46
C PRO A 68 -4.07 -11.40 -5.21
N ARG A 69 -4.19 -10.30 -4.47
CA ARG A 69 -4.27 -8.96 -5.04
C ARG A 69 -2.88 -8.70 -5.52
N HIS A 70 -2.70 -8.95 -6.81
CA HIS A 70 -1.41 -9.17 -7.41
C HIS A 70 -0.50 -7.98 -7.04
N TRP A 71 0.52 -8.25 -6.24
CA TRP A 71 1.56 -7.27 -6.00
C TRP A 71 2.46 -7.31 -7.24
N ASN A 72 2.24 -6.42 -8.19
CA ASN A 72 3.12 -6.22 -9.33
C ASN A 72 3.74 -4.81 -9.25
N PRO A 73 5.08 -4.69 -9.27
CA PRO A 73 5.77 -3.40 -9.35
C PRO A 73 5.25 -2.47 -10.45
N ALA A 74 4.68 -3.00 -11.54
CA ALA A 74 4.08 -2.23 -12.63
C ALA A 74 2.72 -1.56 -12.30
N TYR A 75 2.06 -1.97 -11.22
CA TYR A 75 0.79 -1.37 -10.77
C TYR A 75 0.97 -0.23 -9.74
N ASN A 76 2.23 0.10 -9.42
CA ASN A 76 2.62 1.30 -8.68
C ASN A 76 3.20 2.40 -9.59
N THR A 77 3.39 2.11 -10.88
CA THR A 77 3.80 3.11 -11.87
C THR A 77 2.59 3.86 -12.40
N ASP A 78 2.78 5.12 -12.80
CA ASP A 78 1.74 5.94 -13.40
C ASP A 78 1.05 5.18 -14.55
N PRO A 79 -0.28 4.94 -14.50
CA PRO A 79 -0.98 4.08 -15.44
C PRO A 79 -0.93 4.61 -16.88
N ILE A 80 -0.85 5.94 -17.05
CA ILE A 80 -0.73 6.57 -18.36
C ILE A 80 0.66 6.32 -18.92
N GLN A 81 1.72 6.51 -18.13
CA GLN A 81 3.09 6.20 -18.56
C GLN A 81 3.25 4.73 -18.91
N ARG A 82 2.61 3.84 -18.16
CA ARG A 82 2.61 2.41 -18.47
C ARG A 82 1.92 2.13 -19.80
N ALA A 83 0.75 2.71 -20.06
CA ALA A 83 0.07 2.58 -21.35
C ALA A 83 0.98 3.06 -22.50
N CYS A 84 1.64 4.20 -22.35
CA CYS A 84 2.58 4.71 -23.36
C CYS A 84 3.79 3.79 -23.59
N ALA A 85 4.18 2.98 -22.62
CA ALA A 85 5.36 2.12 -22.69
C ALA A 85 5.05 0.67 -23.10
N GLU A 86 3.89 0.15 -22.71
CA GLU A 86 3.59 -1.29 -22.75
C GLU A 86 2.41 -1.67 -23.64
N LEU A 87 1.59 -0.70 -24.09
CA LEU A 87 0.52 -1.03 -25.03
C LEU A 87 1.14 -1.57 -26.33
N PRO A 88 0.66 -2.72 -26.86
CA PRO A 88 1.27 -3.30 -28.06
C PRO A 88 1.10 -2.38 -29.28
N GLU A 89 1.99 -2.52 -30.25
CA GLU A 89 1.99 -1.65 -31.44
C GLU A 89 0.66 -1.75 -32.20
N GLY A 90 0.10 -0.60 -32.55
CA GLY A 90 -1.17 -0.49 -33.27
C GLY A 90 -2.42 -0.54 -32.41
N TRP A 91 -2.33 -0.99 -31.15
CA TRP A 91 -3.45 -0.92 -30.22
C TRP A 91 -3.73 0.54 -29.82
N GLU A 92 -5.00 0.84 -29.55
CA GLU A 92 -5.42 2.15 -29.05
C GLU A 92 -6.30 1.97 -27.80
N MET A 93 -6.11 2.85 -26.82
CA MET A 93 -6.94 2.90 -25.61
C MET A 93 -7.60 4.26 -25.50
N GLN A 94 -8.93 4.28 -25.34
CA GLN A 94 -9.72 5.48 -25.09
C GLN A 94 -10.26 5.47 -23.66
N LEU A 95 -9.95 6.55 -22.93
CA LEU A 95 -10.42 6.76 -21.56
C LEU A 95 -11.69 7.61 -21.58
N CYS A 96 -12.82 6.99 -21.28
CA CYS A 96 -14.12 7.64 -21.30
C CYS A 96 -14.55 8.00 -19.87
N MET A 97 -14.87 9.28 -19.65
CA MET A 97 -15.23 9.80 -18.34
C MET A 97 -16.51 10.62 -18.40
N GLU A 98 -17.42 10.37 -17.46
CA GLU A 98 -18.61 11.17 -17.23
C GLU A 98 -18.83 11.41 -15.73
N ASN A 99 -19.78 12.27 -15.37
CA ASN A 99 -20.07 12.52 -13.95
C ASN A 99 -20.64 11.27 -13.28
N GLY A 100 -19.83 10.62 -12.44
CA GLY A 100 -20.20 9.44 -11.69
C GLY A 100 -19.93 8.11 -12.39
N ALA A 101 -19.35 8.12 -13.60
CA ALA A 101 -18.95 6.89 -14.28
C ALA A 101 -17.67 7.09 -15.11
N GLY A 102 -17.03 5.98 -15.42
CA GLY A 102 -15.87 5.94 -16.31
C GLY A 102 -15.62 4.53 -16.77
N TRP A 103 -15.29 4.39 -18.05
CA TRP A 103 -14.95 3.13 -18.68
C TRP A 103 -13.79 3.31 -19.65
N ILE A 104 -13.27 2.20 -20.15
CA ILE A 104 -12.17 2.14 -21.09
C ILE A 104 -12.65 1.40 -22.32
N ASP A 105 -12.47 2.01 -23.48
CA ASP A 105 -12.65 1.34 -24.76
C ASP A 105 -11.27 0.99 -25.32
N LEU A 106 -11.06 -0.29 -25.61
CA LEU A 106 -9.82 -0.80 -26.17
C LEU A 106 -10.05 -1.12 -27.65
N TYR A 107 -9.09 -0.79 -28.50
CA TYR A 107 -9.14 -1.03 -29.93
C TYR A 107 -7.90 -1.81 -30.36
N ASP A 108 -8.12 -2.82 -31.19
CA ASP A 108 -7.07 -3.65 -31.74
C ASP A 108 -6.29 -2.91 -32.87
N PRO A 109 -5.20 -3.48 -33.41
CA PRO A 109 -4.45 -2.88 -34.51
C PRO A 109 -5.23 -2.71 -35.82
N ALA A 110 -6.39 -3.36 -35.97
CA ALA A 110 -7.29 -3.15 -37.10
C ALA A 110 -8.22 -1.94 -36.90
N GLY A 111 -8.21 -1.34 -35.70
CA GLY A 111 -9.09 -0.25 -35.30
C GLY A 111 -10.48 -0.72 -34.88
N GLU A 112 -10.67 -2.03 -34.68
CA GLU A 112 -11.92 -2.60 -34.21
C GLU A 112 -11.96 -2.57 -32.68
N LYS A 113 -13.14 -2.29 -32.12
CA LYS A 113 -13.31 -2.30 -30.66
C LYS A 113 -13.11 -3.72 -30.15
N PHE A 114 -12.15 -3.89 -29.27
CA PHE A 114 -11.86 -5.14 -28.60
C PHE A 114 -12.80 -5.30 -27.41
N GLU A 115 -13.73 -6.25 -27.54
CA GLU A 115 -14.69 -6.57 -26.47
C GLU A 115 -13.97 -7.34 -25.36
N ALA A 116 -13.75 -6.65 -24.24
CA ALA A 116 -13.11 -7.18 -23.04
C ALA A 116 -13.89 -6.75 -21.80
N ASP A 117 -14.00 -7.65 -20.84
CA ASP A 117 -14.62 -7.35 -19.55
C ASP A 117 -13.56 -6.74 -18.62
N ILE A 118 -13.67 -5.43 -18.38
CA ILE A 118 -12.75 -4.67 -17.52
C ILE A 118 -13.52 -4.28 -16.25
N ASP A 119 -13.31 -5.03 -15.18
CA ASP A 119 -14.13 -4.97 -13.95
C ASP A 119 -13.36 -4.50 -12.71
N ALA A 120 -12.21 -3.83 -12.88
CA ALA A 120 -11.50 -3.26 -11.74
C ALA A 120 -12.28 -2.14 -11.02
N ASP A 121 -12.26 -2.18 -9.68
CA ASP A 121 -12.97 -1.25 -8.78
C ASP A 121 -12.56 0.23 -8.92
N LYS A 122 -11.33 0.50 -9.37
CA LYS A 122 -10.79 1.86 -9.52
C LYS A 122 -10.38 2.13 -10.95
N PHE A 123 -10.60 3.37 -11.40
CA PHE A 123 -10.35 3.72 -12.80
C PHE A 123 -8.88 3.59 -13.21
N ASP A 124 -7.94 3.94 -12.34
CA ASP A 124 -6.50 3.71 -12.55
C ASP A 124 -6.16 2.22 -12.70
N TRP A 125 -6.84 1.35 -11.95
CA TRP A 125 -6.69 -0.10 -12.07
C TRP A 125 -7.30 -0.65 -13.36
N LYS A 126 -8.43 -0.09 -13.81
CA LYS A 126 -9.02 -0.44 -15.11
C LYS A 126 -8.02 -0.21 -16.25
N ILE A 127 -7.21 0.85 -16.19
CA ILE A 127 -6.18 1.13 -17.21
C ILE A 127 -5.15 0.00 -17.22
N HIS A 128 -4.67 -0.42 -16.06
CA HIS A 128 -3.69 -1.49 -15.98
C HIS A 128 -4.23 -2.84 -16.46
N GLU A 129 -5.48 -3.15 -16.12
CA GLU A 129 -6.18 -4.35 -16.60
C GLU A 129 -6.33 -4.34 -18.13
N ALA A 130 -6.71 -3.20 -18.71
CA ALA A 130 -6.81 -3.04 -20.16
C ALA A 130 -5.46 -3.22 -20.88
N ILE A 131 -4.36 -2.75 -20.28
CA ILE A 131 -3.00 -2.99 -20.80
C ILE A 131 -2.68 -4.49 -20.80
N ASP A 132 -2.95 -5.18 -19.70
CA ASP A 132 -2.67 -6.62 -19.57
C ASP A 132 -3.48 -7.43 -20.58
N ILE A 133 -4.76 -7.11 -20.76
CA ILE A 133 -5.65 -7.72 -21.76
C ILE A 133 -5.10 -7.50 -23.18
N ALA A 134 -4.68 -6.28 -23.52
CA ALA A 134 -4.10 -5.99 -24.83
C ALA A 134 -2.83 -6.84 -25.08
N ILE A 135 -1.94 -6.94 -24.08
CA ILE A 135 -0.71 -7.72 -24.16
C ILE A 135 -1.01 -9.21 -24.34
N GLU A 136 -1.97 -9.75 -23.58
CA GLU A 136 -2.37 -11.15 -23.69
C GLU A 136 -3.01 -11.46 -25.04
N ALA A 137 -3.91 -10.58 -25.50
CA ALA A 137 -4.58 -10.72 -26.80
C ALA A 137 -3.59 -10.63 -27.97
N ASP A 138 -2.63 -9.69 -27.92
CA ASP A 138 -1.58 -9.54 -28.94
C ASP A 138 -0.72 -10.81 -29.04
N ARG A 139 -0.32 -11.38 -27.89
CA ARG A 139 0.40 -12.67 -27.83
C ARG A 139 -0.42 -13.83 -28.38
N ALA A 140 -1.74 -13.80 -28.22
CA ALA A 140 -2.66 -14.80 -28.77
C ALA A 140 -2.95 -14.59 -30.27
N GLY A 141 -2.42 -13.54 -30.91
CA GLY A 141 -2.63 -13.23 -32.32
C GLY A 141 -3.88 -12.38 -32.59
N GLY A 142 -4.30 -11.56 -31.63
CA GLY A 142 -5.37 -10.56 -31.79
C GLY A 142 -6.78 -11.15 -31.84
N LYS A 143 -7.00 -12.35 -31.29
CA LYS A 143 -8.35 -12.93 -31.16
C LYS A 143 -8.69 -13.14 -29.69
N PRO A 144 -9.88 -12.72 -29.23
CA PRO A 144 -10.32 -13.03 -27.89
C PRO A 144 -10.47 -14.55 -27.74
N CYS A 145 -10.03 -15.08 -26.59
CA CYS A 145 -10.24 -16.45 -26.17
C CYS A 145 -11.68 -16.70 -25.72
#